data_AF-A0A1B6CGR7-F1
#
_entry.id   AF-A0A1B6CGR7-F1
#
_cell.length_a   1.000
_cell.length_b   1.000
_cell.length_c   1.000
_cell.angle_alpha   90.00
_cell.angle_beta   90.00
_cell.angle_gamma   90.00
#
_symmetry.space_group_name_H-M   'P 1'
#
loop_
_entity.id
_entity.type
_entity.pdbx_description
1 polymer ?
#
loop_
_entity_poly.entity_id
_entity_poly.type
_entity_poly.pdbx_seq_one_letter_code
_entity_poly.pdbx_strand_id
1 'polypeptide(L)'
;QAENRGAVDLVLSNTRIEDSMLNSCVIGVVPQHTLRHRSPHLLPTYDNSADDLDNLDDLLQYIGETSPECLESLDTPRNIPAPSLNSELEQEAMSSVVNQRFLEQDFISRNATQPMMQVKYAKRANYKTPSTSFQHCRLLFSQLGLAGWERRSQLNLLDKNEKLLRELRNLDTQKCRETHKIAVIYVAQGQEDKNSILSNTCGSQLYEDFISGLAWEVELESHTGFMGGLQRNKTTGVTAPYYATSFTEVIFHVSTRMPCSSNEALLQKTRHLGNDEVHIVWSEHSRDYRRGIIPTEFCDVLIVIYPLPHKLYRIQVSRKSEVPYFGPLFNEAVVSHNVLAGLVRATAISASRAKRSMLHFYQQYYEERSRSLETIMRNHKNASTFEEFAAQVYSPVQTPSPFSQGPTRASGVSCRSVEGSCQQPSNITTLAAALIDSHTSASTHNMRGRLQTDVSRLREGRVWFMGESDQHGISPRPLKKLSLKTGPKRMNPSLTPPDSPTSRRSK
;
A
#
# COMPACT_ATOMS: atom_id res chain seq x y z
N GLN A 1 -20.42 46.93 43.93
CA GLN A 1 -19.38 46.01 44.44
C GLN A 1 -19.87 44.58 44.18
N ALA A 2 -19.84 44.23 42.90
CA ALA A 2 -19.77 42.86 42.44
C ALA A 2 -18.29 42.45 42.42
N GLU A 3 -18.01 41.17 42.20
CA GLU A 3 -16.70 40.50 42.21
C GLU A 3 -16.19 40.13 43.60
N ASN A 4 -16.30 38.82 43.95
CA ASN A 4 -15.15 37.96 44.29
C ASN A 4 -15.60 36.62 44.91
N ARG A 5 -16.40 35.81 44.20
CA ARG A 5 -16.80 34.44 44.64
C ARG A 5 -16.81 33.39 43.52
N GLY A 6 -16.01 33.58 42.47
CA GLY A 6 -15.99 32.70 41.28
C GLY A 6 -14.71 31.88 41.07
N ALA A 7 -13.71 31.93 41.96
CA ALA A 7 -12.37 31.40 41.67
C ALA A 7 -11.95 30.16 42.50
N VAL A 8 -12.82 29.61 43.36
CA VAL A 8 -12.44 28.51 44.27
C VAL A 8 -12.90 27.12 43.77
N ASP A 9 -13.87 27.04 42.86
CA ASP A 9 -14.42 25.75 42.39
C ASP A 9 -13.81 25.20 41.08
N LEU A 10 -12.82 25.88 40.49
CA LEU A 10 -12.19 25.46 39.22
C LEU A 10 -10.79 24.83 39.38
N VAL A 11 -10.27 24.75 40.61
CA VAL A 11 -8.95 24.14 40.89
C VAL A 11 -9.07 22.68 41.37
N LEU A 12 -10.26 22.24 41.80
CA LEU A 12 -10.50 20.88 42.31
C LEU A 12 -10.98 19.86 41.25
N SER A 13 -11.20 20.27 40.00
CA SER A 13 -11.66 19.38 38.93
C SER A 13 -10.54 18.76 38.09
N ASN A 14 -9.33 19.31 38.12
CA ASN A 14 -8.20 18.81 37.32
C ASN A 14 -7.28 17.80 38.04
N THR A 15 -7.46 17.60 39.36
CA THR A 15 -6.71 16.58 40.11
C THR A 15 -7.28 15.17 39.97
N ARG A 16 -8.52 15.00 39.49
CA ARG A 16 -9.13 13.67 39.28
C ARG A 16 -8.65 12.93 38.02
N ILE A 17 -8.00 13.61 37.08
CA ILE A 17 -7.57 12.99 35.82
C ILE A 17 -6.15 12.42 35.94
N GLU A 18 -5.28 13.00 36.76
CA GLU A 18 -3.93 12.46 37.00
C GLU A 18 -3.94 11.25 37.97
N ASP A 19 -4.87 11.20 38.93
CA ASP A 19 -5.07 10.02 39.80
C ASP A 19 -5.66 8.80 39.05
N SER A 20 -6.30 8.98 37.88
CA SER A 20 -6.84 7.84 37.11
C SER A 20 -5.77 7.14 36.26
N MET A 21 -4.71 7.86 35.88
CA MET A 21 -3.59 7.28 35.11
C MET A 21 -2.61 6.52 36.01
N LEU A 22 -2.46 6.92 37.29
CA LEU A 22 -1.62 6.19 38.26
C LEU A 22 -2.35 5.02 38.94
N ASN A 23 -3.69 5.03 38.98
CA ASN A 23 -4.48 3.87 39.41
C ASN A 23 -4.69 2.80 38.33
N SER A 24 -4.22 3.01 37.10
CA SER A 24 -4.29 2.01 36.02
C SER A 24 -3.33 0.82 36.22
N CYS A 25 -2.46 0.87 37.24
CA CYS A 25 -1.61 -0.26 37.65
C CYS A 25 -2.20 -1.12 38.78
N VAL A 26 -3.42 -0.85 39.24
CA VAL A 26 -4.17 -1.80 40.06
C VAL A 26 -5.06 -2.62 39.13
N ILE A 27 -4.43 -3.52 38.37
CA ILE A 27 -5.15 -4.70 37.89
C ILE A 27 -5.67 -5.37 39.16
N GLY A 28 -6.97 -5.63 39.24
CA GLY A 28 -7.52 -6.48 40.28
C GLY A 28 -6.88 -7.86 40.15
N VAL A 29 -5.76 -8.08 40.86
CA VAL A 29 -5.04 -9.35 40.83
C VAL A 29 -5.93 -10.35 41.55
N VAL A 30 -6.67 -11.14 40.76
CA VAL A 30 -7.23 -12.39 41.24
C VAL A 30 -6.03 -13.22 41.73
N PRO A 31 -6.07 -13.84 42.93
CA PRO A 31 -4.91 -14.56 43.45
C PRO A 31 -4.39 -15.58 42.43
N GLN A 32 -3.08 -15.64 42.17
CA GLN A 32 -2.48 -16.49 41.12
C GLN A 32 -3.00 -17.93 41.10
N HIS A 33 -3.26 -18.53 42.27
CA HIS A 33 -3.81 -19.88 42.41
C HIS A 33 -5.25 -20.07 41.89
N THR A 34 -5.92 -18.99 41.47
CA THR A 34 -7.28 -19.02 40.93
C THR A 34 -7.32 -18.90 39.40
N LEU A 35 -6.16 -18.63 38.77
CA LEU A 35 -6.04 -18.56 37.32
C LEU A 35 -5.87 -19.97 36.75
N ARG A 36 -6.39 -20.17 35.55
CA ARG A 36 -6.26 -21.43 34.82
C ARG A 36 -4.88 -21.47 34.15
N HIS A 37 -4.30 -22.67 34.06
CA HIS A 37 -3.00 -22.90 33.43
C HIS A 37 -3.11 -23.78 32.18
N ARG A 38 -2.18 -23.59 31.25
CA ARG A 38 -2.03 -24.40 30.04
C ARG A 38 -1.15 -25.62 30.31
N SER A 39 -1.07 -26.52 29.32
CA SER A 39 -0.10 -27.60 29.37
C SER A 39 1.32 -27.08 29.13
N PRO A 40 2.35 -27.64 29.79
CA PRO A 40 3.76 -27.23 29.62
C PRO A 40 4.30 -27.31 28.19
N HIS A 41 3.65 -28.07 27.31
CA HIS A 41 4.10 -28.27 25.93
C HIS A 41 3.45 -27.30 24.93
N LEU A 42 2.57 -26.42 25.38
CA LEU A 42 1.84 -25.50 24.52
C LEU A 42 2.38 -24.08 24.68
N LEU A 43 2.96 -23.53 23.61
CA LEU A 43 3.44 -22.15 23.59
C LEU A 43 2.27 -21.16 23.78
N PRO A 44 2.30 -20.28 24.79
CA PRO A 44 1.35 -19.20 24.89
C PRO A 44 1.52 -18.23 23.73
N THR A 45 0.45 -17.99 22.99
CA THR A 45 0.39 -17.03 21.87
C THR A 45 -0.77 -16.07 22.10
N TYR A 46 -0.74 -14.93 21.41
CA TYR A 46 -1.84 -13.96 21.48
C TYR A 46 -3.20 -14.59 21.15
N ASP A 47 -3.23 -15.49 20.15
CA ASP A 47 -4.45 -16.16 19.69
C ASP A 47 -5.04 -17.16 20.69
N ASN A 48 -4.21 -17.67 21.63
CA ASN A 48 -4.64 -18.59 22.67
C ASN A 48 -4.68 -17.94 24.06
N SER A 49 -4.54 -16.62 24.13
CA SER A 49 -4.62 -15.80 25.35
C SER A 49 -6.06 -15.62 25.81
N ALA A 50 -6.27 -15.62 27.13
CA ALA A 50 -7.54 -15.28 27.76
C ALA A 50 -7.29 -14.56 29.08
N ASP A 51 -8.26 -13.74 29.50
CA ASP A 51 -8.16 -12.92 30.72
C ASP A 51 -8.13 -13.76 32.02
N ASP A 52 -8.53 -15.05 31.94
CA ASP A 52 -8.53 -16.03 33.03
C ASP A 52 -7.25 -16.90 33.10
N LEU A 53 -6.27 -16.65 32.24
CA LEU A 53 -5.02 -17.44 32.13
C LEU A 53 -3.81 -16.65 32.62
N ASP A 54 -2.91 -17.31 33.37
CA ASP A 54 -1.61 -16.73 33.72
C ASP A 54 -0.62 -16.94 32.56
N ASN A 55 -0.72 -16.06 31.56
CA ASN A 55 0.08 -16.12 30.33
C ASN A 55 1.59 -16.06 30.58
N LEU A 56 2.02 -15.44 31.68
CA LEU A 56 3.43 -15.36 32.03
C LEU A 56 3.91 -16.66 32.69
N ASP A 57 3.14 -17.20 33.63
CA ASP A 57 3.47 -18.46 34.31
C ASP A 57 3.52 -19.63 33.31
N ASP A 58 2.53 -19.72 32.42
CA ASP A 58 2.47 -20.74 31.36
C ASP A 58 3.65 -20.62 30.39
N LEU A 59 4.13 -19.40 30.11
CA LEU A 59 5.27 -19.18 29.21
C LEU A 59 6.57 -19.61 29.88
N LEU A 60 6.75 -19.28 31.16
CA LEU A 60 7.93 -19.70 31.94
C LEU A 60 7.98 -21.22 32.07
N GLN A 61 6.82 -21.86 32.26
CA GLN A 61 6.70 -23.31 32.28
C GLN A 61 7.02 -23.93 30.92
N TYR A 62 6.50 -23.37 29.82
CA TYR A 62 6.83 -23.81 28.46
C TYR A 62 8.33 -23.72 28.17
N ILE A 63 8.97 -22.59 28.50
CA ILE A 63 10.41 -22.42 28.28
C ILE A 63 11.21 -23.40 29.15
N GLY A 64 10.80 -23.63 30.39
CA GLY A 64 11.45 -24.62 31.26
C GLY A 64 11.41 -26.04 30.68
N GLU A 65 10.31 -26.41 30.03
CA GLU A 65 10.11 -27.73 29.43
C GLU A 65 10.81 -27.87 28.06
N THR A 66 10.69 -26.88 27.18
CA THR A 66 11.25 -26.95 25.81
C THR A 66 12.72 -26.56 25.72
N SER A 67 13.22 -25.79 26.69
CA SER A 67 14.57 -25.22 26.70
C SER A 67 15.23 -25.39 28.08
N PRO A 68 15.63 -26.62 28.44
CA PRO A 68 16.25 -26.93 29.74
C PRO A 68 17.58 -26.18 29.97
N GLU A 69 18.23 -25.72 28.90
CA GLU A 69 19.41 -24.83 28.98
C GLU A 69 19.11 -23.46 29.63
N CYS A 70 17.83 -23.10 29.75
CA CYS A 70 17.39 -21.88 30.42
C CYS A 70 17.09 -22.08 31.91
N LEU A 71 17.23 -23.30 32.44
CA LEU A 71 17.02 -23.59 33.86
C LEU A 71 18.31 -23.38 34.65
N GLU A 72 18.21 -22.73 35.80
CA GLU A 72 19.32 -22.57 36.74
C GLU A 72 19.68 -23.92 37.41
N SER A 73 18.70 -24.82 37.53
CA SER A 73 18.89 -26.22 37.94
C SER A 73 17.87 -27.12 37.22
N LEU A 74 18.32 -28.28 36.73
CA LEU A 74 17.52 -29.19 35.90
C LEU A 74 16.29 -29.76 36.60
N ASP A 75 16.29 -29.80 37.93
CA ASP A 75 15.19 -30.36 38.75
C ASP A 75 14.19 -29.29 39.22
N THR A 76 14.41 -28.02 38.90
CA THR A 76 13.60 -26.89 39.40
C THR A 76 12.87 -26.22 38.24
N PRO A 77 11.53 -26.30 38.19
CA PRO A 77 10.72 -25.53 37.25
C PRO A 77 11.04 -24.04 37.29
N ARG A 78 11.12 -23.40 36.11
CA ARG A 78 11.46 -21.98 35.98
C ARG A 78 10.46 -21.02 36.61
N ASN A 79 9.22 -21.47 36.80
CA ASN A 79 8.12 -20.68 37.35
C ASN A 79 8.04 -20.73 38.89
N ILE A 80 9.02 -21.32 39.56
CA ILE A 80 9.06 -21.29 41.03
C ILE A 80 9.50 -19.89 41.48
N PRO A 81 8.75 -19.23 42.37
CA PRO A 81 9.17 -17.96 42.93
C PRO A 81 10.52 -18.12 43.60
N ALA A 82 11.38 -17.10 43.45
CA ALA A 82 12.68 -17.10 44.11
C ALA A 82 12.49 -17.44 45.61
N PRO A 83 13.38 -18.26 46.20
CA PRO A 83 13.31 -18.57 47.62
C PRO A 83 13.25 -17.27 48.40
N SER A 84 12.31 -17.20 49.35
CA SER A 84 12.19 -16.06 50.25
C SER A 84 13.57 -15.76 50.83
N LEU A 85 13.99 -14.49 50.77
CA LEU A 85 15.18 -14.02 51.49
C LEU A 85 15.11 -14.59 52.91
N ASN A 86 16.22 -15.10 53.44
CA ASN A 86 16.24 -15.56 54.82
C ASN A 86 15.68 -14.44 55.72
N SER A 87 14.86 -14.80 56.70
CA SER A 87 14.15 -13.80 57.53
C SER A 87 15.12 -12.80 58.18
N GLU A 88 16.38 -13.21 58.39
CA GLU A 88 17.45 -12.34 58.87
C GLU A 88 17.89 -11.28 57.84
N LEU A 89 18.21 -11.62 56.58
CA LEU A 89 18.59 -10.59 55.59
C LEU A 89 17.39 -9.73 55.19
N GLU A 90 16.17 -10.29 55.21
CA GLU A 90 14.96 -9.51 54.97
C GLU A 90 14.77 -8.45 56.07
N GLN A 91 14.94 -8.85 57.33
CA GLN A 91 14.86 -7.94 58.47
C GLN A 91 16.01 -6.92 58.48
N GLU A 92 17.22 -7.31 58.07
CA GLU A 92 18.36 -6.42 57.90
C GLU A 92 18.16 -5.40 56.77
N ALA A 93 17.64 -5.85 55.62
CA ALA A 93 17.31 -4.99 54.49
C ALA A 93 16.18 -4.00 54.85
N MET A 94 15.12 -4.49 55.49
CA MET A 94 14.04 -3.63 55.99
C MET A 94 14.56 -2.61 57.00
N SER A 95 15.37 -3.02 57.97
CA SER A 95 15.98 -2.12 58.95
C SER A 95 16.88 -1.09 58.28
N SER A 96 17.66 -1.49 57.28
CA SER A 96 18.54 -0.60 56.52
C SER A 96 17.76 0.45 55.74
N VAL A 97 16.68 0.06 55.07
CA VAL A 97 15.81 0.98 54.31
C VAL A 97 15.08 1.95 55.25
N VAL A 98 14.54 1.46 56.37
CA VAL A 98 13.87 2.31 57.36
C VAL A 98 14.86 3.28 57.99
N ASN A 99 16.06 2.82 58.34
CA ASN A 99 17.10 3.67 58.91
C ASN A 99 17.58 4.72 57.90
N GLN A 100 17.80 4.34 56.64
CA GLN A 100 18.14 5.30 55.58
C GLN A 100 17.05 6.35 55.40
N ARG A 101 15.77 5.95 55.39
CA ARG A 101 14.65 6.90 55.31
C ARG A 101 14.61 7.85 56.51
N PHE A 102 14.89 7.35 57.71
CA PHE A 102 15.01 8.19 58.91
C PHE A 102 16.17 9.18 58.81
N LEU A 103 17.34 8.73 58.34
CA LEU A 103 18.51 9.58 58.12
C LEU A 103 18.23 10.65 57.05
N GLU A 104 17.57 10.30 55.96
CA GLU A 104 17.16 11.23 54.92
C GLU A 104 16.13 12.24 55.44
N GLN A 105 15.12 11.80 56.21
CA GLN A 105 14.15 12.73 56.80
C GLN A 105 14.78 13.64 57.86
N ASP A 106 15.68 13.14 58.69
CA ASP A 106 16.42 13.95 59.66
C ASP A 106 17.33 14.95 58.93
N PHE A 107 18.04 14.52 57.88
CA PHE A 107 18.85 15.39 57.03
C PHE A 107 18.00 16.47 56.36
N ILE A 108 16.86 16.11 55.76
CA ILE A 108 15.92 17.07 55.16
C ILE A 108 15.39 18.03 56.24
N SER A 109 14.97 17.54 57.41
CA SER A 109 14.41 18.41 58.45
C SER A 109 15.44 19.39 59.01
N ARG A 110 16.69 18.96 59.20
CA ARG A 110 17.79 19.82 59.66
C ARG A 110 18.27 20.80 58.59
N ASN A 111 18.23 20.40 57.32
CA ASN A 111 18.81 21.17 56.22
C ASN A 111 17.78 21.85 55.31
N ALA A 112 16.48 21.69 55.52
CA ALA A 112 15.41 22.29 54.71
C ALA A 112 15.46 23.83 54.72
N THR A 113 16.02 24.43 55.76
CA THR A 113 16.21 25.88 55.88
C THR A 113 17.55 26.35 55.33
N GLN A 114 18.45 25.44 54.93
CA GLN A 114 19.72 25.83 54.31
C GLN A 114 19.46 26.40 52.91
N PRO A 115 20.04 27.56 52.56
CA PRO A 115 19.86 28.19 51.26
C PRO A 115 20.25 27.29 50.07
N MET A 116 21.17 26.34 50.27
CA MET A 116 21.63 25.41 49.23
C MET A 116 20.64 24.27 48.94
N MET A 117 19.73 23.97 49.87
CA MET A 117 18.68 22.93 49.73
C MET A 117 17.32 23.53 49.32
N GLN A 118 17.21 24.87 49.29
CA GLN A 118 16.03 25.58 48.83
C GLN A 118 16.10 25.81 47.32
N VAL A 119 15.46 24.94 46.54
CA VAL A 119 15.20 25.21 45.13
C VAL A 119 14.09 26.26 45.05
N LYS A 120 14.41 27.43 44.49
CA LYS A 120 13.37 28.41 44.11
C LYS A 120 12.39 27.68 43.19
N TYR A 121 11.10 27.66 43.54
CA TYR A 121 10.05 27.12 42.69
C TYR A 121 10.21 27.69 41.27
N ALA A 122 10.71 26.88 40.35
CA ALA A 122 10.77 27.25 38.96
C ALA A 122 9.33 27.22 38.46
N LYS A 123 8.76 28.39 38.17
CA LYS A 123 7.46 28.47 37.48
C LYS A 123 7.53 27.55 36.26
N ARG A 124 6.57 26.64 36.12
CA ARG A 124 6.43 25.77 34.94
C ARG A 124 6.59 26.66 33.70
N ALA A 125 7.54 26.32 32.83
CA ALA A 125 7.82 27.14 31.67
C ALA A 125 6.54 27.28 30.85
N ASN A 126 6.02 28.51 30.74
CA ASN A 126 4.89 28.79 29.85
C ASN A 126 5.33 28.49 28.42
N TYR A 127 4.48 27.78 27.66
CA TYR A 127 4.71 27.56 26.24
C TYR A 127 4.92 28.90 25.55
N LYS A 128 6.15 29.13 25.06
CA LYS A 128 6.46 30.28 24.22
C LYS A 128 6.17 29.89 22.77
N THR A 129 5.49 30.76 22.05
CA THR A 129 5.34 30.60 20.61
C THR A 129 6.72 30.45 19.96
N PRO A 130 6.87 29.53 18.99
CA PRO A 130 8.17 29.25 18.40
C PRO A 130 8.77 30.52 17.80
N SER A 131 10.03 30.82 18.15
CA SER A 131 10.70 32.05 17.73
C SER A 131 11.14 32.04 16.27
N THR A 132 11.12 30.88 15.62
CA THR A 132 11.65 30.70 14.26
C THR A 132 10.75 29.77 13.43
N SER A 133 10.62 30.07 12.14
CA SER A 133 9.75 29.35 11.20
C SER A 133 10.05 27.85 11.06
N PHE A 134 11.24 27.39 11.47
CA PHE A 134 11.69 26.00 11.37
C PHE A 134 11.90 25.30 12.72
N GLN A 135 11.45 25.89 13.84
CA GLN A 135 11.67 25.31 15.17
C GLN A 135 11.06 23.91 15.30
N HIS A 136 9.82 23.70 14.85
CA HIS A 136 9.16 22.39 14.91
C HIS A 136 9.85 21.36 14.02
N CYS A 137 10.28 21.76 12.82
CA CYS A 137 11.05 20.88 11.93
C CYS A 137 12.36 20.43 12.58
N ARG A 138 13.09 21.34 13.23
CA ARG A 138 14.32 21.03 13.97
C ARG A 138 14.08 20.10 15.16
N LEU A 139 13.02 20.35 15.93
CA LEU A 139 12.64 19.50 17.05
C LEU A 139 12.28 18.09 16.56
N LEU A 140 11.47 17.97 15.51
CA LEU A 140 11.12 16.69 14.90
C LEU A 140 12.37 15.96 14.39
N PHE A 141 13.24 16.65 13.65
CA PHE A 141 14.48 16.09 13.13
C PHE A 141 15.39 15.56 14.25
N SER A 142 15.48 16.30 15.36
CA SER A 142 16.21 15.91 16.56
C SER A 142 15.56 14.72 17.29
N GLN A 143 14.24 14.75 17.49
CA GLN A 143 13.48 13.70 18.18
C GLN A 143 13.49 12.37 17.42
N LEU A 144 13.48 12.43 16.09
CA LEU A 144 13.64 11.25 15.23
C LEU A 144 15.09 10.73 15.18
N GLY A 145 16.03 11.42 15.86
CA GLY A 145 17.45 11.05 15.87
C GLY A 145 18.15 11.24 14.52
N LEU A 146 17.55 12.02 13.60
CA LEU A 146 18.07 12.23 12.24
C LEU A 146 19.28 13.18 12.20
N ALA A 147 19.52 13.92 13.29
CA ALA A 147 20.70 14.75 13.47
C ALA A 147 21.97 13.96 13.86
N GLY A 148 21.84 12.66 14.16
CA GLY A 148 22.98 11.82 14.50
C GLY A 148 23.89 11.56 13.31
N TRP A 149 25.21 11.60 13.53
CA TRP A 149 26.23 11.29 12.52
C TRP A 149 25.98 9.92 11.85
N GLU A 150 25.59 8.92 12.63
CA GLU A 150 25.27 7.55 12.18
C GLU A 150 24.24 7.51 11.03
N ARG A 151 23.29 8.46 11.00
CA ARG A 151 22.21 8.49 10.00
C ARG A 151 22.58 9.28 8.74
N ARG A 152 23.75 9.92 8.68
CA ARG A 152 24.19 10.76 7.55
C ARG A 152 24.28 10.00 6.23
N SER A 153 24.60 8.70 6.27
CA SER A 153 24.66 7.84 5.08
C SER A 153 23.28 7.55 4.47
N GLN A 154 22.21 7.68 5.26
CA GLN A 154 20.83 7.39 4.87
C GLN A 154 20.03 8.66 4.52
N LEU A 155 20.54 9.84 4.90
CA LEU A 155 19.89 11.13 4.66
C LEU A 155 20.64 11.91 3.57
N ASN A 156 19.91 12.29 2.53
CA ASN A 156 20.44 13.06 1.42
C ASN A 156 19.64 14.37 1.29
N LEU A 157 20.34 15.50 1.34
CA LEU A 157 19.75 16.76 0.93
C LEU A 157 19.68 16.78 -0.60
N LEU A 158 18.53 17.21 -1.14
CA LEU A 158 18.32 17.27 -2.59
C LEU A 158 18.38 18.72 -3.07
N ASP A 159 19.01 18.93 -4.21
CA ASP A 159 19.08 20.25 -4.85
C ASP A 159 17.73 20.59 -5.48
N LYS A 160 17.07 21.61 -4.92
CA LYS A 160 15.78 22.07 -5.43
C LYS A 160 15.96 22.74 -6.80
N ASN A 161 15.59 22.02 -7.84
CA ASN A 161 15.58 22.50 -9.22
C ASN A 161 14.27 22.08 -9.94
N GLU A 162 13.99 22.65 -11.10
CA GLU A 162 12.77 22.31 -11.86
C GLU A 162 12.74 20.84 -12.30
N LYS A 163 13.90 20.23 -12.55
CA LYS A 163 14.02 18.83 -12.97
C LYS A 163 13.58 17.89 -11.85
N LEU A 164 14.02 18.11 -10.62
CA LEU A 164 13.59 17.41 -9.41
C LEU A 164 12.08 17.53 -9.24
N LEU A 165 11.53 18.74 -9.35
CA LEU A 165 10.08 18.97 -9.23
C LEU A 165 9.27 18.28 -10.33
N ARG A 166 9.83 18.11 -11.53
CA ARG A 166 9.19 17.31 -12.60
C ARG A 166 9.25 15.81 -12.28
N GLU A 167 10.41 15.31 -11.85
CA GLU A 167 10.58 13.89 -11.52
C GLU A 167 9.75 13.47 -10.29
N LEU A 168 9.64 14.31 -9.26
CA LEU A 168 8.76 14.06 -8.11
C LEU A 168 7.28 14.03 -8.51
N ARG A 169 6.84 14.94 -9.41
CA ARG A 169 5.48 14.89 -9.96
C ARG A 169 5.23 13.59 -10.73
N ASN A 170 6.20 13.15 -11.54
CA ASN A 170 6.10 11.87 -12.23
C ASN A 170 6.03 10.70 -11.24
N LEU A 171 6.86 10.72 -10.18
CA LEU A 171 6.82 9.73 -9.11
C LEU A 171 5.42 9.69 -8.47
N ASP A 172 4.81 10.83 -8.15
CA ASP A 172 3.48 10.89 -7.53
C ASP A 172 2.35 10.42 -8.46
N THR A 173 2.53 10.51 -9.79
CA THR A 173 1.57 9.96 -10.76
C THR A 173 1.69 8.44 -10.95
N GLN A 174 2.76 7.80 -10.46
CA GLN A 174 2.89 6.35 -10.56
C GLN A 174 1.80 5.65 -9.74
N LYS A 175 1.18 4.63 -10.32
CA LYS A 175 0.15 3.84 -9.64
C LYS A 175 0.74 3.10 -8.47
N CYS A 176 0.09 3.20 -7.31
CA CYS A 176 0.50 2.58 -6.07
C CYS A 176 -0.24 1.28 -5.74
N ARG A 177 -1.10 0.80 -6.65
CA ARG A 177 -1.91 -0.41 -6.48
C ARG A 177 -1.74 -1.34 -7.67
N GLU A 178 -1.73 -2.63 -7.38
CA GLU A 178 -1.85 -3.67 -8.39
C GLU A 178 -3.25 -3.66 -8.99
N THR A 179 -3.38 -3.66 -10.31
CA THR A 179 -4.70 -3.63 -10.97
C THR A 179 -4.98 -4.95 -11.66
N HIS A 180 -6.18 -5.52 -11.57
CA HIS A 180 -6.56 -6.76 -12.26
C HIS A 180 -7.87 -6.60 -13.02
N LYS A 181 -7.96 -7.25 -14.18
CA LYS A 181 -9.18 -7.36 -14.98
C LYS A 181 -9.50 -8.85 -15.15
N ILE A 182 -10.73 -9.23 -14.85
CA ILE A 182 -11.14 -10.62 -14.74
C ILE A 182 -12.50 -10.76 -15.41
N ALA A 183 -12.62 -11.67 -16.37
CA ALA A 183 -13.87 -11.95 -17.04
C ALA A 183 -14.77 -12.81 -16.15
N VAL A 184 -16.06 -12.49 -16.10
CA VAL A 184 -17.08 -13.33 -15.46
C VAL A 184 -18.19 -13.62 -16.46
N ILE A 185 -18.45 -14.90 -16.70
CA ILE A 185 -19.32 -15.38 -17.79
C ILE A 185 -20.39 -16.28 -17.20
N TYR A 186 -21.66 -16.00 -17.53
CA TYR A 186 -22.81 -16.80 -17.12
C TYR A 186 -23.25 -17.73 -18.25
N VAL A 187 -23.35 -19.03 -17.95
CA VAL A 187 -23.82 -20.09 -18.85
C VAL A 187 -25.10 -20.70 -18.26
N ALA A 188 -26.23 -20.44 -18.91
CA ALA A 188 -27.52 -20.97 -18.51
C ALA A 188 -27.70 -22.45 -18.92
N GLN A 189 -28.71 -23.10 -18.35
CA GLN A 189 -29.05 -24.47 -18.69
C GLN A 189 -29.37 -24.63 -20.19
N GLY A 190 -28.65 -25.54 -20.84
CA GLY A 190 -28.85 -25.89 -22.26
C GLY A 190 -28.03 -25.07 -23.25
N GLN A 191 -27.25 -24.08 -22.78
CA GLN A 191 -26.43 -23.25 -23.64
C GLN A 191 -25.08 -23.91 -23.96
N GLU A 192 -24.80 -24.07 -25.25
CA GLU A 192 -23.53 -24.67 -25.74
C GLU A 192 -22.81 -23.83 -26.79
N ASP A 193 -23.44 -22.76 -27.26
CA ASP A 193 -22.89 -21.88 -28.27
C ASP A 193 -22.48 -20.52 -27.69
N LYS A 194 -21.42 -19.95 -28.28
CA LYS A 194 -20.87 -18.64 -27.87
C LYS A 194 -21.94 -17.54 -27.86
N ASN A 195 -22.78 -17.50 -28.88
CA ASN A 195 -23.69 -16.40 -29.09
C ASN A 195 -24.82 -16.42 -28.06
N SER A 196 -25.36 -17.60 -27.72
CA SER A 196 -26.37 -17.74 -26.67
C SER A 196 -25.83 -17.28 -25.32
N ILE A 197 -24.62 -17.73 -24.96
CA ILE A 197 -23.96 -17.39 -23.68
C ILE A 197 -23.71 -15.87 -23.59
N LEU A 198 -23.16 -15.28 -24.65
CA LEU A 198 -22.84 -13.84 -24.67
C LEU A 198 -24.08 -12.95 -24.91
N SER A 199 -25.24 -13.51 -25.21
CA SER A 199 -26.50 -12.76 -25.30
C SER A 199 -27.25 -12.69 -23.97
N ASN A 200 -26.79 -13.39 -22.94
CA ASN A 200 -27.39 -13.30 -21.60
C ASN A 200 -27.28 -11.88 -21.03
N THR A 201 -28.42 -11.32 -20.62
CA THR A 201 -28.55 -10.01 -19.98
C THR A 201 -28.76 -10.11 -18.46
N CYS A 202 -29.26 -11.24 -17.98
CA CYS A 202 -29.40 -11.56 -16.56
C CYS A 202 -28.91 -12.98 -16.28
N GLY A 203 -28.55 -13.25 -15.03
CA GLY A 203 -28.28 -14.60 -14.55
C GLY A 203 -29.37 -15.11 -13.59
N SER A 204 -29.10 -16.25 -12.96
CA SER A 204 -29.95 -16.78 -11.89
C SER A 204 -29.77 -16.01 -10.58
N GLN A 205 -30.65 -16.24 -9.61
CA GLN A 205 -30.51 -15.67 -8.27
C GLN A 205 -29.19 -16.07 -7.61
N LEU A 206 -28.79 -17.36 -7.72
CA LEU A 206 -27.55 -17.84 -7.11
C LEU A 206 -26.32 -17.20 -7.74
N TYR A 207 -26.36 -16.93 -9.05
CA TYR A 207 -25.33 -16.21 -9.76
C TYR A 207 -25.24 -14.75 -9.28
N GLU A 208 -26.36 -14.04 -9.17
CA GLU A 208 -26.39 -12.65 -8.69
C GLU A 208 -25.91 -12.55 -7.22
N ASP A 209 -26.30 -13.51 -6.36
CA ASP A 209 -25.79 -13.62 -4.99
C ASP A 209 -24.26 -13.80 -4.98
N PHE A 210 -23.72 -14.65 -5.87
CA PHE A 210 -22.27 -14.81 -6.03
C PHE A 210 -21.58 -13.53 -6.48
N ILE A 211 -22.12 -12.82 -7.48
CA ILE A 211 -21.57 -11.55 -7.96
C ILE A 211 -21.53 -10.52 -6.82
N SER A 212 -22.60 -10.44 -6.02
CA SER A 212 -22.67 -9.54 -4.87
C SER A 212 -21.63 -9.84 -3.79
N GLY A 213 -21.28 -11.12 -3.58
CA GLY A 213 -20.20 -11.53 -2.68
C GLY A 213 -18.80 -11.38 -3.30
N LEU A 214 -18.70 -11.33 -4.62
CA LEU A 214 -17.45 -11.26 -5.36
C LEU A 214 -16.86 -9.85 -5.27
N ALA A 215 -17.68 -8.82 -5.41
CA ALA A 215 -17.28 -7.43 -5.46
C ALA A 215 -18.47 -6.49 -5.26
N TRP A 216 -18.20 -5.23 -4.91
CA TRP A 216 -19.26 -4.23 -4.80
C TRP A 216 -19.60 -3.65 -6.18
N GLU A 217 -20.89 -3.40 -6.43
CA GLU A 217 -21.34 -2.80 -7.68
C GLU A 217 -20.93 -1.32 -7.71
N VAL A 218 -20.27 -0.87 -8.79
CA VAL A 218 -19.96 0.55 -9.03
C VAL A 218 -20.58 1.04 -10.32
N GLU A 219 -20.95 2.32 -10.34
CA GLU A 219 -21.39 3.01 -11.56
C GLU A 219 -20.18 3.51 -12.35
N LEU A 220 -20.08 3.10 -13.62
CA LEU A 220 -18.92 3.38 -14.46
C LEU A 220 -18.77 4.87 -14.81
N GLU A 221 -19.87 5.63 -14.82
CA GLU A 221 -19.85 7.07 -15.13
C GLU A 221 -19.10 7.86 -14.06
N SER A 222 -19.41 7.58 -12.79
CA SER A 222 -18.88 8.29 -11.61
C SER A 222 -17.65 7.62 -10.98
N HIS A 223 -17.32 6.36 -11.33
CA HIS A 223 -16.21 5.63 -10.73
C HIS A 223 -14.85 6.32 -10.90
N THR A 224 -14.05 6.43 -9.85
CA THR A 224 -12.74 7.10 -9.87
C THR A 224 -11.55 6.14 -9.86
N GLY A 225 -11.79 4.84 -9.68
CA GLY A 225 -10.76 3.81 -9.59
C GLY A 225 -10.37 3.21 -10.93
N PHE A 226 -9.78 2.01 -10.88
CA PHE A 226 -9.30 1.31 -12.05
C PHE A 226 -10.43 0.81 -12.96
N MET A 227 -10.51 1.33 -14.19
CA MET A 227 -11.57 1.01 -15.15
C MET A 227 -11.34 -0.26 -15.98
N GLY A 228 -10.14 -0.86 -15.98
CA GLY A 228 -9.83 -2.07 -16.76
C GLY A 228 -10.24 -2.05 -18.25
N GLY A 229 -10.25 -0.88 -18.88
CA GLY A 229 -10.67 -0.69 -20.27
C GLY A 229 -12.16 -0.43 -20.47
N LEU A 230 -13.00 -0.51 -19.44
CA LEU A 230 -14.40 -0.10 -19.50
C LEU A 230 -14.51 1.42 -19.65
N GLN A 231 -15.58 1.88 -20.30
CA GLN A 231 -15.80 3.27 -20.66
C GLN A 231 -16.93 3.91 -19.83
N ARG A 232 -16.80 5.20 -19.54
CA ARG A 232 -17.79 6.00 -18.79
C ARG A 232 -19.04 6.36 -19.59
N ASN A 233 -19.01 6.16 -20.90
CA ASN A 233 -20.05 6.58 -21.86
C ASN A 233 -21.15 5.53 -22.08
N LYS A 234 -21.31 4.57 -21.15
CA LYS A 234 -22.33 3.49 -21.18
C LYS A 234 -22.19 2.48 -22.31
N THR A 235 -21.18 2.59 -23.18
CA THR A 235 -20.95 1.63 -24.28
C THR A 235 -20.54 0.25 -23.79
N THR A 236 -19.88 0.17 -22.63
CA THR A 236 -19.41 -1.08 -22.01
C THR A 236 -20.28 -1.52 -20.83
N GLY A 237 -21.47 -0.92 -20.67
CA GLY A 237 -22.35 -1.13 -19.52
C GLY A 237 -22.49 0.12 -18.66
N VAL A 238 -23.45 0.11 -17.74
CA VAL A 238 -23.69 1.20 -16.78
C VAL A 238 -22.93 0.95 -15.48
N THR A 239 -22.85 -0.31 -15.07
CA THR A 239 -22.22 -0.73 -13.81
C THR A 239 -21.24 -1.89 -14.05
N ALA A 240 -20.34 -2.09 -13.10
CA ALA A 240 -19.49 -3.27 -13.03
C ALA A 240 -19.14 -3.59 -11.57
N PRO A 241 -18.97 -4.87 -11.19
CA PRO A 241 -18.43 -5.19 -9.88
C PRO A 241 -16.95 -4.80 -9.79
N TYR A 242 -16.61 -4.15 -8.69
CA TYR A 242 -15.27 -3.69 -8.38
C TYR A 242 -14.86 -4.13 -6.98
N TYR A 243 -13.58 -4.47 -6.82
CA TYR A 243 -12.99 -4.79 -5.52
C TYR A 243 -11.66 -4.05 -5.38
N ALA A 244 -11.39 -3.53 -4.19
CA ALA A 244 -10.19 -2.78 -3.89
C ALA A 244 -9.77 -2.94 -2.44
N THR A 245 -8.45 -2.87 -2.25
CA THR A 245 -7.77 -2.78 -0.96
C THR A 245 -6.79 -1.62 -1.03
N SER A 246 -5.99 -1.41 0.03
CA SER A 246 -4.88 -0.47 0.00
C SER A 246 -3.87 -0.77 -1.12
N PHE A 247 -3.77 -2.03 -1.56
CA PHE A 247 -2.69 -2.52 -2.42
C PHE A 247 -3.16 -3.09 -3.76
N THR A 248 -4.45 -3.37 -3.92
CA THR A 248 -4.97 -4.08 -5.10
C THR A 248 -6.30 -3.50 -5.52
N GLU A 249 -6.54 -3.42 -6.82
CA GLU A 249 -7.79 -3.04 -7.47
C GLU A 249 -8.15 -4.09 -8.49
N VAL A 250 -9.41 -4.50 -8.54
CA VAL A 250 -9.92 -5.54 -9.43
C VAL A 250 -11.23 -5.05 -10.00
N ILE A 251 -11.34 -5.07 -11.33
CA ILE A 251 -12.61 -4.84 -12.00
C ILE A 251 -13.02 -6.11 -12.72
N PHE A 252 -14.29 -6.49 -12.54
CA PHE A 252 -14.84 -7.69 -13.15
C PHE A 252 -15.59 -7.32 -14.42
N HIS A 253 -15.17 -7.89 -15.54
CA HIS A 253 -15.88 -7.80 -16.80
C HIS A 253 -17.00 -8.83 -16.78
N VAL A 254 -18.15 -8.44 -16.24
CA VAL A 254 -19.31 -9.33 -16.11
C VAL A 254 -20.12 -9.34 -17.39
N SER A 255 -20.27 -10.51 -18.02
CA SER A 255 -20.97 -10.65 -19.28
C SER A 255 -22.40 -10.09 -19.21
N THR A 256 -23.14 -10.35 -18.13
CA THR A 256 -24.52 -9.90 -17.97
C THR A 256 -24.67 -8.38 -17.75
N ARG A 257 -23.59 -7.67 -17.36
CA ARG A 257 -23.59 -6.19 -17.23
C ARG A 257 -23.17 -5.46 -18.50
N MET A 258 -22.67 -6.18 -19.50
CA MET A 258 -22.23 -5.62 -20.78
C MET A 258 -23.37 -5.68 -21.83
N PRO A 259 -23.59 -4.59 -22.60
CA PRO A 259 -24.61 -4.54 -23.64
C PRO A 259 -24.40 -5.60 -24.73
N CYS A 260 -25.50 -6.16 -25.24
CA CYS A 260 -25.50 -7.13 -26.34
C CYS A 260 -26.62 -6.88 -27.37
N SER A 261 -27.22 -5.69 -27.38
CA SER A 261 -28.37 -5.34 -28.24
C SER A 261 -28.01 -5.20 -29.72
N SER A 262 -26.75 -4.90 -30.05
CA SER A 262 -26.25 -4.80 -31.42
C SER A 262 -25.06 -5.73 -31.65
N ASN A 263 -24.79 -6.09 -32.91
CA ASN A 263 -23.61 -6.87 -33.27
C ASN A 263 -22.31 -6.16 -32.86
N GLU A 264 -22.27 -4.84 -32.93
CA GLU A 264 -21.13 -4.05 -32.48
C GLU A 264 -20.95 -4.14 -30.95
N ALA A 265 -22.03 -4.04 -30.18
CA ALA A 265 -21.99 -4.18 -28.72
C ALA A 265 -21.54 -5.60 -28.31
N LEU A 266 -22.05 -6.63 -28.99
CA LEU A 266 -21.63 -8.02 -28.77
C LEU A 266 -20.15 -8.25 -29.10
N LEU A 267 -19.63 -7.59 -30.14
CA LEU A 267 -18.21 -7.61 -30.49
C LEU A 267 -17.37 -6.92 -29.41
N GLN A 268 -17.80 -5.77 -28.88
CA GLN A 268 -17.10 -5.10 -27.77
C GLN A 268 -17.11 -5.96 -26.51
N LYS A 269 -18.25 -6.56 -26.15
CA LYS A 269 -18.37 -7.53 -25.05
C LYS A 269 -17.40 -8.70 -25.22
N THR A 270 -17.34 -9.28 -26.42
CA THR A 270 -16.39 -10.35 -26.77
C THR A 270 -14.95 -9.86 -26.65
N ARG A 271 -14.64 -8.63 -27.06
CA ARG A 271 -13.29 -8.06 -26.98
C ARG A 271 -12.84 -7.84 -25.55
N HIS A 272 -13.71 -7.35 -24.66
CA HIS A 272 -13.37 -7.17 -23.25
C HIS A 272 -13.12 -8.52 -22.58
N LEU A 273 -14.13 -9.40 -22.62
CA LEU A 273 -14.04 -10.73 -22.01
C LEU A 273 -12.89 -11.55 -22.62
N GLY A 274 -12.76 -11.55 -23.94
CA GLY A 274 -11.77 -12.36 -24.64
C GLY A 274 -10.33 -11.92 -24.44
N ASN A 275 -10.07 -10.68 -24.01
CA ASN A 275 -8.72 -10.18 -23.75
C ASN A 275 -8.29 -10.32 -22.28
N ASP A 276 -9.12 -10.92 -21.43
CA ASP A 276 -8.78 -11.16 -20.04
C ASP A 276 -8.02 -12.47 -19.86
N GLU A 277 -7.04 -12.44 -18.97
CA GLU A 277 -6.14 -13.57 -18.71
C GLU A 277 -6.80 -14.66 -17.86
N VAL A 278 -7.73 -14.22 -17.00
CA VAL A 278 -8.43 -15.08 -16.05
C VAL A 278 -9.93 -14.98 -16.33
N HIS A 279 -10.56 -16.12 -16.58
CA HIS A 279 -12.01 -16.22 -16.75
C HIS A 279 -12.63 -16.99 -15.60
N ILE A 280 -13.68 -16.42 -15.02
CA ILE A 280 -14.60 -17.09 -14.10
C ILE A 280 -15.85 -17.43 -14.90
N VAL A 281 -16.25 -18.70 -14.91
CA VAL A 281 -17.46 -19.15 -15.59
C VAL A 281 -18.41 -19.71 -14.55
N TRP A 282 -19.60 -19.13 -14.45
CA TRP A 282 -20.71 -19.72 -13.72
C TRP A 282 -21.52 -20.59 -14.68
N SER A 283 -21.57 -21.90 -14.43
CA SER A 283 -22.28 -22.83 -15.30
C SER A 283 -23.40 -23.53 -14.56
N GLU A 284 -24.63 -23.28 -14.99
CA GLU A 284 -25.81 -24.04 -14.59
C GLU A 284 -26.13 -25.14 -15.59
N HIS A 285 -25.28 -25.32 -16.60
CA HIS A 285 -25.46 -26.36 -17.59
C HIS A 285 -25.12 -27.74 -16.99
N SER A 286 -25.89 -28.75 -17.38
CA SER A 286 -25.70 -30.14 -16.95
C SER A 286 -24.37 -30.77 -17.38
N ARG A 287 -23.66 -30.19 -18.36
CA ARG A 287 -22.37 -30.69 -18.85
C ARG A 287 -21.23 -29.76 -18.46
N ASP A 288 -20.03 -30.33 -18.33
CA ASP A 288 -18.83 -29.56 -18.07
C ASP A 288 -18.56 -28.52 -19.16
N TYR A 289 -18.22 -27.31 -18.72
CA TYR A 289 -17.86 -26.22 -19.58
C TYR A 289 -16.58 -26.53 -20.34
N ARG A 290 -16.63 -26.38 -21.67
CA ARG A 290 -15.49 -26.59 -22.55
C ARG A 290 -14.84 -25.26 -22.88
N ARG A 291 -13.53 -25.16 -22.64
CA ARG A 291 -12.70 -23.99 -22.97
C ARG A 291 -12.84 -23.50 -24.43
N GLY A 292 -13.15 -24.39 -25.36
CA GLY A 292 -13.34 -24.06 -26.77
C GLY A 292 -14.65 -23.34 -27.13
N ILE A 293 -15.62 -23.23 -26.19
CA ILE A 293 -16.92 -22.58 -26.48
C ILE A 293 -16.72 -21.09 -26.78
N ILE A 294 -15.90 -20.40 -25.99
CA ILE A 294 -15.49 -19.01 -26.26
C ILE A 294 -14.00 -19.04 -26.59
N PRO A 295 -13.64 -19.20 -27.89
CA PRO A 295 -12.25 -19.30 -28.28
C PRO A 295 -11.53 -17.98 -28.05
N THR A 296 -10.46 -18.03 -27.26
CA THR A 296 -9.53 -16.92 -27.07
C THR A 296 -8.13 -17.45 -26.78
N GLU A 297 -7.13 -16.73 -27.27
CA GLU A 297 -5.72 -17.00 -26.97
C GLU A 297 -5.31 -16.48 -25.59
N PHE A 298 -6.05 -15.51 -25.03
CA PHE A 298 -5.65 -14.79 -23.82
C PHE A 298 -6.08 -15.45 -22.51
N CYS A 299 -7.15 -16.27 -22.50
CA CYS A 299 -7.66 -16.92 -21.28
C CYS A 299 -6.66 -17.94 -20.71
N ASP A 300 -5.58 -17.54 -20.07
CA ASP A 300 -4.56 -18.45 -19.55
C ASP A 300 -5.06 -19.31 -18.38
N VAL A 301 -6.02 -18.79 -17.61
CA VAL A 301 -6.65 -19.48 -16.47
C VAL A 301 -8.18 -19.42 -16.58
N LEU A 302 -8.81 -20.56 -16.31
CA LEU A 302 -10.25 -20.76 -16.34
C LEU A 302 -10.71 -21.38 -15.00
N ILE A 303 -11.61 -20.69 -14.31
CA ILE A 303 -12.23 -21.14 -13.06
C ILE A 303 -13.73 -21.33 -13.36
N VAL A 304 -14.19 -22.57 -13.37
CA VAL A 304 -15.61 -22.88 -13.61
C VAL A 304 -16.29 -23.26 -12.31
N ILE A 305 -17.45 -22.67 -12.06
CA ILE A 305 -18.27 -22.87 -10.86
C ILE A 305 -19.55 -23.57 -11.28
N TYR A 306 -19.79 -24.75 -10.69
CA TYR A 306 -21.02 -25.52 -10.89
C TYR A 306 -21.81 -25.55 -9.58
N PRO A 307 -23.01 -24.97 -9.53
CA PRO A 307 -23.90 -25.09 -8.38
C PRO A 307 -24.29 -26.55 -8.12
N LEU A 308 -24.22 -26.98 -6.86
CA LEU A 308 -24.67 -28.28 -6.37
C LEU A 308 -25.87 -28.10 -5.40
N PRO A 309 -26.59 -29.19 -5.08
CA PRO A 309 -27.57 -29.17 -4.01
C PRO A 309 -26.98 -28.69 -2.67
N HIS A 310 -27.85 -28.20 -1.78
CA HIS A 310 -27.48 -27.77 -0.43
C HIS A 310 -26.45 -26.63 -0.34
N LYS A 311 -26.46 -25.69 -1.29
CA LYS A 311 -25.57 -24.51 -1.31
C LYS A 311 -24.07 -24.87 -1.32
N LEU A 312 -23.74 -26.00 -1.94
CA LEU A 312 -22.38 -26.40 -2.27
C LEU A 312 -22.08 -26.06 -3.73
N TYR A 313 -20.79 -25.92 -4.05
CA TYR A 313 -20.34 -25.58 -5.39
C TYR A 313 -19.11 -26.38 -5.73
N ARG A 314 -19.12 -27.03 -6.89
CA ARG A 314 -17.96 -27.71 -7.46
C ARG A 314 -17.18 -26.71 -8.31
N ILE A 315 -15.89 -26.63 -8.07
CA ILE A 315 -14.99 -25.72 -8.75
C ILE A 315 -14.03 -26.53 -9.60
N GLN A 316 -13.99 -26.21 -10.89
CA GLN A 316 -13.03 -26.76 -11.82
C GLN A 316 -12.02 -25.67 -12.17
N VAL A 317 -10.72 -25.96 -12.00
CA VAL A 317 -9.65 -25.00 -12.27
C VAL A 317 -8.78 -25.57 -13.38
N SER A 318 -8.76 -24.89 -14.52
CA SER A 318 -7.93 -25.22 -15.66
C SER A 318 -6.96 -24.08 -15.94
N ARG A 319 -5.69 -24.40 -16.14
CA ARG A 319 -4.64 -23.45 -16.51
C ARG A 319 -3.88 -23.96 -17.72
N LYS A 320 -3.31 -23.05 -18.52
CA LYS A 320 -2.29 -23.46 -19.49
C LYS A 320 -1.05 -24.00 -18.77
N SER A 321 -0.28 -24.83 -19.47
CA SER A 321 0.82 -25.59 -18.88
C SER A 321 1.93 -24.69 -18.33
N GLU A 322 2.10 -23.51 -18.93
CA GLU A 322 3.16 -22.57 -18.63
C GLU A 322 2.87 -21.73 -17.37
N VAL A 323 1.59 -21.60 -16.98
CA VAL A 323 1.19 -20.83 -15.79
C VAL A 323 1.54 -21.64 -14.53
N PRO A 324 2.25 -21.06 -13.54
CA PRO A 324 2.52 -21.74 -12.27
C PRO A 324 1.25 -22.12 -11.50
N TYR A 325 1.38 -22.94 -10.45
CA TYR A 325 0.29 -23.14 -9.51
C TYR A 325 0.03 -21.86 -8.71
N PHE A 326 -1.24 -21.59 -8.38
CA PHE A 326 -1.68 -20.39 -7.70
C PHE A 326 -2.93 -20.64 -6.88
N GLY A 327 -3.18 -19.74 -5.92
CA GLY A 327 -4.46 -19.61 -5.24
C GLY A 327 -4.85 -20.78 -4.32
N PRO A 328 -5.90 -20.59 -3.50
CA PRO A 328 -6.38 -21.61 -2.58
C PRO A 328 -7.27 -22.70 -3.23
N LEU A 329 -7.91 -22.40 -4.37
CA LEU A 329 -8.79 -23.37 -5.05
C LEU A 329 -7.99 -24.23 -6.04
N PHE A 330 -8.27 -25.54 -6.01
CA PHE A 330 -7.71 -26.53 -6.92
C PHE A 330 -8.82 -27.20 -7.74
N ASN A 331 -8.43 -28.00 -8.72
CA ASN A 331 -9.38 -28.67 -9.62
C ASN A 331 -10.25 -29.69 -8.87
N GLU A 332 -11.56 -29.67 -9.11
CA GLU A 332 -12.60 -30.46 -8.42
C GLU A 332 -12.78 -30.13 -6.93
N ALA A 333 -12.37 -28.93 -6.49
CA ALA A 333 -12.66 -28.47 -5.13
C ALA A 333 -14.18 -28.29 -4.91
N VAL A 334 -14.68 -28.67 -3.73
CA VAL A 334 -16.06 -28.40 -3.32
C VAL A 334 -16.06 -27.37 -2.20
N VAL A 335 -16.82 -26.29 -2.38
CA VAL A 335 -16.86 -25.17 -1.44
C VAL A 335 -18.29 -24.83 -1.03
N SER A 336 -18.45 -24.32 0.19
CA SER A 336 -19.73 -23.82 0.66
C SER A 336 -19.98 -22.39 0.18
N HIS A 337 -21.26 -22.04 0.06
CA HIS A 337 -21.70 -20.70 -0.35
C HIS A 337 -21.00 -19.54 0.36
N ASN A 338 -20.86 -19.64 1.69
CA ASN A 338 -20.37 -18.54 2.53
C ASN A 338 -18.93 -18.11 2.20
N VAL A 339 -18.10 -19.03 1.70
CA VAL A 339 -16.69 -18.77 1.37
C VAL A 339 -16.42 -18.68 -0.13
N LEU A 340 -17.38 -19.09 -0.96
CA LEU A 340 -17.23 -19.23 -2.41
C LEU A 340 -16.67 -17.97 -3.05
N ALA A 341 -17.34 -16.83 -2.87
CA ALA A 341 -16.97 -15.60 -3.58
C ALA A 341 -15.59 -15.07 -3.15
N GLY A 342 -15.27 -15.18 -1.85
CA GLY A 342 -13.95 -14.81 -1.33
C GLY A 342 -12.82 -15.69 -1.86
N LEU A 343 -13.02 -17.02 -1.87
CA LEU A 343 -12.04 -17.97 -2.38
C LEU A 343 -11.84 -17.85 -3.89
N VAL A 344 -12.91 -17.65 -4.66
CA VAL A 344 -12.83 -17.44 -6.11
C VAL A 344 -12.09 -16.14 -6.41
N ARG A 345 -12.41 -15.04 -5.72
CA ARG A 345 -11.70 -13.76 -5.86
C ARG A 345 -10.20 -13.91 -5.55
N ALA A 346 -9.86 -14.53 -4.42
CA ALA A 346 -8.47 -14.75 -4.02
C ALA A 346 -7.71 -15.62 -5.03
N THR A 347 -8.35 -16.67 -5.54
CA THR A 347 -7.79 -17.54 -6.59
C THR A 347 -7.57 -16.79 -7.88
N ALA A 348 -8.54 -16.00 -8.33
CA ALA A 348 -8.47 -15.26 -9.58
C ALA A 348 -7.41 -14.14 -9.55
N ILE A 349 -7.26 -13.44 -8.42
CA ILE A 349 -6.15 -12.48 -8.22
C ILE A 349 -4.80 -13.21 -8.25
N SER A 350 -4.69 -14.34 -7.54
CA SER A 350 -3.46 -15.14 -7.51
C SER A 350 -3.09 -15.69 -8.90
N ALA A 351 -4.09 -16.09 -9.69
CA ALA A 351 -3.93 -16.52 -11.07
C ALA A 351 -3.35 -15.41 -11.94
N SER A 352 -3.91 -14.20 -11.86
CA SER A 352 -3.43 -13.04 -12.60
C SER A 352 -2.00 -12.66 -12.19
N ARG A 353 -1.66 -12.75 -10.89
CA ARG A 353 -0.28 -12.57 -10.39
C ARG A 353 0.68 -13.60 -10.96
N ALA A 354 0.32 -14.88 -10.91
CA ALA A 354 1.14 -15.97 -11.43
C ALA A 354 1.37 -15.84 -12.94
N LYS A 355 0.38 -15.33 -13.68
CA LYS A 355 0.56 -15.03 -15.10
C LYS A 355 1.51 -13.85 -15.33
N ARG A 356 1.36 -12.77 -14.56
CA ARG A 356 2.20 -11.57 -14.68
C ARG A 356 3.66 -11.81 -14.32
N SER A 357 3.95 -12.67 -13.35
CA SER A 357 5.32 -13.03 -12.99
C SER A 357 6.09 -13.71 -14.13
N MET A 358 5.39 -14.19 -15.17
CA MET A 358 6.02 -14.76 -16.35
C MET A 358 6.40 -13.72 -17.42
N LEU A 359 5.93 -12.47 -17.30
CA LEU A 359 6.27 -11.42 -18.24
C LEU A 359 7.71 -10.98 -18.02
N HIS A 360 8.51 -10.96 -19.09
CA HIS A 360 9.88 -10.49 -19.02
C HIS A 360 9.92 -9.03 -18.53
N PHE A 361 10.82 -8.77 -17.58
CA PHE A 361 11.00 -7.46 -16.95
C PHE A 361 9.81 -6.97 -16.12
N TYR A 362 8.81 -7.81 -15.85
CA TYR A 362 7.75 -7.46 -14.92
C TYR A 362 8.34 -7.19 -13.53
N GLN A 363 8.05 -6.01 -13.01
CA GLN A 363 8.40 -5.59 -11.68
C GLN A 363 7.14 -5.22 -10.93
N GLN A 364 7.16 -5.45 -9.63
CA GLN A 364 6.08 -4.98 -8.79
C GLN A 364 6.13 -3.46 -8.72
N TYR A 365 4.97 -2.84 -8.61
CA TYR A 365 4.77 -1.40 -8.58
C TYR A 365 5.56 -0.72 -7.44
N TYR A 366 5.71 -1.37 -6.29
CA TYR A 366 6.57 -0.87 -5.21
C TYR A 366 8.05 -0.86 -5.55
N GLU A 367 8.53 -1.87 -6.27
CA GLU A 367 9.93 -1.95 -6.70
C GLU A 367 10.22 -0.86 -7.74
N GLU A 368 9.32 -0.67 -8.69
CA GLU A 368 9.43 0.38 -9.71
C GLU A 368 9.43 1.77 -9.08
N ARG A 369 8.56 2.00 -8.08
CA ARG A 369 8.55 3.24 -7.29
C ARG A 369 9.83 3.41 -6.48
N SER A 370 10.33 2.37 -5.82
CA SER A 370 11.60 2.43 -5.05
C SER A 370 12.77 2.80 -5.96
N ARG A 371 12.91 2.15 -7.12
CA ARG A 371 13.97 2.46 -8.09
C ARG A 371 13.85 3.88 -8.64
N SER A 372 12.62 4.34 -8.88
CA SER A 372 12.36 5.72 -9.30
C SER A 372 12.82 6.69 -8.23
N LEU A 373 12.52 6.42 -6.95
CA LEU A 373 12.95 7.22 -5.82
C LEU A 373 14.48 7.21 -5.66
N GLU A 374 15.12 6.04 -5.72
CA GLU A 374 16.58 5.88 -5.67
C GLU A 374 17.27 6.65 -6.80
N THR A 375 16.68 6.61 -8.01
CA THR A 375 17.19 7.35 -9.17
C THR A 375 17.10 8.85 -8.95
N ILE A 376 15.97 9.35 -8.42
CA ILE A 376 15.79 10.76 -8.07
C ILE A 376 16.82 11.16 -7.01
N MET A 377 16.97 10.36 -5.95
CA MET A 377 17.94 10.62 -4.89
C MET A 377 19.37 10.67 -5.44
N ARG A 378 19.76 9.72 -6.30
CA ARG A 378 21.09 9.69 -6.91
C ARG A 378 21.35 10.89 -7.82
N ASN A 379 20.36 11.30 -8.61
CA ASN A 379 20.51 12.35 -9.61
C ASN A 379 20.51 13.77 -9.03
N HIS A 380 19.82 13.99 -7.89
CA HIS A 380 19.64 15.31 -7.29
C HIS A 380 20.28 15.46 -5.92
N LYS A 381 21.08 14.49 -5.47
CA LYS A 381 21.80 14.56 -4.20
C LYS A 381 22.82 15.71 -4.22
N ASN A 382 22.71 16.58 -3.22
CA ASN A 382 23.72 17.58 -2.92
C ASN A 382 24.93 16.91 -2.25
N ALA A 383 26.13 17.22 -2.77
CA ALA A 383 27.38 16.80 -2.16
C ALA A 383 27.81 17.82 -1.09
N SER A 384 27.48 17.54 0.17
CA SER A 384 27.83 18.38 1.33
C SER A 384 28.48 17.56 2.46
N THR A 385 29.32 18.21 3.27
CA THR A 385 29.83 17.59 4.51
C THR A 385 28.70 17.45 5.54
N PHE A 386 28.94 16.71 6.63
CA PHE A 386 27.95 16.60 7.70
C PHE A 386 27.68 17.94 8.36
N GLU A 387 28.71 18.76 8.59
CA GLU A 387 28.60 20.06 9.23
C GLU A 387 27.77 21.01 8.38
N GLU A 388 28.01 21.02 7.06
CA GLU A 388 27.25 21.83 6.11
C GLU A 388 25.80 21.35 5.99
N PHE A 389 25.58 20.03 5.94
CA PHE A 389 24.24 19.45 5.99
C PHE A 389 23.48 19.86 7.25
N ALA A 390 24.10 19.70 8.43
CA ALA A 390 23.50 20.07 9.70
C ALA A 390 23.21 21.58 9.76
N ALA A 391 24.15 22.41 9.30
CA ALA A 391 23.95 23.85 9.22
C ALA A 391 22.77 24.21 8.31
N GLN A 392 22.62 23.56 7.15
CA GLN A 392 21.51 23.82 6.22
C GLN A 392 20.17 23.29 6.72
N VAL A 393 20.13 22.14 7.41
CA VAL A 393 18.90 21.61 8.01
C VAL A 393 18.43 22.49 9.17
N TYR A 394 19.36 22.92 10.02
CA TYR A 394 19.03 23.74 11.17
C TYR A 394 18.88 25.23 10.81
N SER A 395 19.52 25.72 9.75
CA SER A 395 19.46 27.12 9.32
C SER A 395 19.35 27.24 7.78
N PRO A 396 18.20 26.85 7.20
CA PRO A 396 18.01 26.79 5.75
C PRO A 396 18.02 28.17 5.05
N VAL A 397 17.82 29.25 5.81
CA VAL A 397 17.99 30.62 5.34
C VAL A 397 19.34 31.11 5.87
N GLN A 398 20.36 31.11 5.02
CA GLN A 398 21.64 31.72 5.39
C GLN A 398 21.43 33.23 5.58
N THR A 399 21.65 33.73 6.80
CA THR A 399 21.91 35.16 7.00
C THR A 399 23.26 35.48 6.38
N PRO A 400 23.40 36.50 5.52
CA PRO A 400 24.69 36.86 4.95
C PRO A 400 25.68 37.15 6.09
N SER A 401 26.79 36.42 6.10
CA SER A 401 27.83 36.54 7.12
C SER A 401 28.47 37.94 7.05
N PRO A 402 28.71 38.62 8.18
CA PRO A 402 29.37 39.93 8.21
C PRO A 402 30.88 39.88 7.90
N PHE A 403 31.47 38.70 7.66
CA PHE A 403 32.93 38.52 7.55
C PHE A 403 33.48 38.24 6.14
N SER A 404 32.67 38.30 5.08
CA SER A 404 33.16 38.18 3.71
C SER A 404 33.48 39.55 3.10
N GLN A 405 34.72 40.02 3.25
CA GLN A 405 35.30 41.09 2.43
C GLN A 405 36.23 40.49 1.35
N GLY A 406 35.88 40.66 0.07
CA GLY A 406 36.77 40.42 -1.07
C GLY A 406 36.03 40.22 -2.40
N PRO A 407 36.44 40.84 -3.53
CA PRO A 407 35.48 41.35 -4.51
C PRO A 407 35.42 40.53 -5.81
N THR A 408 34.22 40.34 -6.38
CA THR A 408 33.94 40.58 -7.82
C THR A 408 32.44 40.55 -8.11
N ARG A 409 31.98 41.68 -8.69
CA ARG A 409 30.80 41.98 -9.55
C ARG A 409 29.85 40.81 -9.88
N ALA A 410 28.52 40.95 -9.84
CA ALA A 410 27.72 42.09 -10.25
C ALA A 410 26.27 42.06 -9.68
N SER A 411 25.69 43.27 -9.58
CA SER A 411 24.25 43.61 -9.63
C SER A 411 23.38 43.07 -8.50
N GLY A 412 22.86 43.83 -7.54
CA GLY A 412 22.64 45.27 -7.40
C GLY A 412 21.30 45.46 -6.69
N VAL A 413 21.32 45.98 -5.46
CA VAL A 413 20.38 46.93 -4.82
C VAL A 413 20.78 46.96 -3.33
N SER A 414 21.24 48.12 -2.89
CA SER A 414 21.71 48.39 -1.52
C SER A 414 20.55 48.92 -0.67
N CYS A 415 20.34 48.37 0.53
CA CYS A 415 19.48 48.98 1.54
C CYS A 415 20.35 49.44 2.72
N ARG A 416 20.52 50.77 2.84
CA ARG A 416 21.05 51.42 4.03
C ARG A 416 19.97 51.42 5.12
N SER A 417 20.37 51.10 6.35
CA SER A 417 19.57 51.34 7.56
C SER A 417 19.25 52.82 7.75
N VAL A 418 17.99 53.12 8.07
CA VAL A 418 17.60 54.26 8.91
C VAL A 418 16.45 53.81 9.80
N GLU A 419 16.59 54.07 11.10
CA GLU A 419 15.56 53.89 12.14
C GLU A 419 14.34 54.79 11.88
N GLY A 420 13.14 54.35 12.27
CA GLY A 420 11.99 55.25 12.46
C GLY A 420 10.64 54.76 11.91
N SER A 421 9.79 54.28 12.83
CA SER A 421 8.32 54.42 12.90
C SER A 421 7.42 54.31 11.66
N CYS A 422 6.50 53.33 11.78
CA CYS A 422 5.06 53.30 11.39
C CYS A 422 4.61 53.28 9.90
N GLN A 423 3.59 52.42 9.71
CA GLN A 423 2.63 52.25 8.60
C GLN A 423 2.97 51.25 7.46
N GLN A 424 2.19 50.17 7.44
CA GLN A 424 1.96 49.22 6.33
C GLN A 424 1.28 49.91 5.11
N PRO A 425 1.12 49.28 3.91
CA PRO A 425 1.26 47.84 3.61
C PRO A 425 2.03 47.43 2.31
N SER A 426 2.32 46.11 2.28
CA SER A 426 2.40 45.17 1.13
C SER A 426 3.47 45.35 0.03
N ASN A 427 4.42 44.41 -0.04
CA ASN A 427 4.45 43.34 -1.06
C ASN A 427 5.69 42.42 -0.91
N ILE A 428 5.50 41.11 -1.18
CA ILE A 428 6.49 40.02 -1.39
C ILE A 428 6.99 39.34 -0.07
N THR A 429 6.89 38.04 0.19
CA THR A 429 6.74 36.79 -0.62
C THR A 429 5.73 35.82 0.02
N THR A 430 4.62 35.56 -0.67
CA THR A 430 3.54 34.65 -0.27
C THR A 430 3.53 33.37 -1.13
N LEU A 431 4.62 32.59 -1.11
CA LEU A 431 4.67 31.30 -1.83
C LEU A 431 4.85 30.10 -0.89
N ALA A 432 5.40 30.30 0.31
CA ALA A 432 5.47 29.26 1.34
C ALA A 432 4.15 29.08 2.10
N ALA A 433 3.33 30.13 2.21
CA ALA A 433 2.02 30.07 2.87
C ALA A 433 0.94 29.40 2.01
N ALA A 434 1.05 29.45 0.68
CA ALA A 434 0.04 28.93 -0.24
C ALA A 434 -0.03 27.39 -0.32
N LEU A 435 0.97 26.66 0.19
CA LEU A 435 0.97 25.19 0.17
C LEU A 435 0.41 24.56 1.46
N ILE A 436 0.17 25.37 2.51
CA ILE A 436 -0.31 24.85 3.81
C ILE A 436 -1.85 24.92 3.90
N ASP A 437 -2.53 25.74 3.10
CA ASP A 437 -3.96 26.04 3.25
C ASP A 437 -4.93 25.28 2.34
N SER A 438 -4.50 24.19 1.68
CA SER A 438 -5.37 23.46 0.72
C SER A 438 -6.24 22.34 1.31
N HIS A 439 -6.31 22.17 2.63
CA HIS A 439 -7.19 21.15 3.24
C HIS A 439 -7.98 21.65 4.44
N THR A 440 -8.71 22.76 4.30
CA THR A 440 -9.87 23.06 5.13
C THR A 440 -10.87 23.91 4.36
N SER A 441 -11.99 23.33 3.92
CA SER A 441 -13.35 23.88 4.07
C SER A 441 -14.37 23.05 3.27
N ALA A 442 -15.35 22.52 4.01
CA ALA A 442 -16.58 21.94 3.48
C ALA A 442 -17.62 23.04 3.18
N SER A 443 -18.44 22.78 2.16
CA SER A 443 -19.86 23.14 1.95
C SER A 443 -20.36 24.56 2.28
N THR A 444 -20.82 25.29 1.24
CA THR A 444 -22.21 25.82 1.17
C THR A 444 -22.60 26.19 -0.29
N HIS A 445 -23.83 25.84 -0.66
CA HIS A 445 -24.54 26.14 -1.91
C HIS A 445 -24.74 27.65 -2.18
N ASN A 446 -24.62 28.13 -3.45
CA ASN A 446 -25.76 28.41 -4.35
C ASN A 446 -25.39 29.05 -5.71
N MET A 447 -25.79 28.36 -6.79
CA MET A 447 -26.42 28.76 -8.07
C MET A 447 -26.09 30.04 -8.90
N ARG A 448 -25.93 29.74 -10.21
CA ARG A 448 -26.30 30.45 -11.48
C ARG A 448 -25.27 31.34 -12.21
N GLY A 449 -24.79 30.82 -13.36
CA GLY A 449 -25.23 31.32 -14.67
C GLY A 449 -24.17 31.71 -15.72
N ARG A 450 -24.10 30.90 -16.82
CA ARG A 450 -23.63 31.22 -18.21
C ARG A 450 -22.11 31.49 -18.40
N LEU A 451 -21.44 31.12 -19.49
CA LEU A 451 -21.79 30.58 -20.81
C LEU A 451 -20.57 29.84 -21.42
N GLN A 452 -20.90 28.87 -22.27
CA GLN A 452 -20.16 28.02 -23.22
C GLN A 452 -19.10 28.71 -24.10
N THR A 453 -17.95 28.03 -24.35
CA THR A 453 -17.29 27.90 -25.67
C THR A 453 -16.21 26.81 -25.70
N ASP A 454 -16.15 26.13 -26.85
CA ASP A 454 -15.36 24.96 -27.23
C ASP A 454 -13.83 25.09 -27.14
N VAL A 455 -13.16 24.00 -26.74
CA VAL A 455 -11.98 23.48 -27.47
C VAL A 455 -11.99 21.94 -27.42
N SER A 456 -12.64 21.34 -28.41
CA SER A 456 -12.36 19.97 -28.85
C SER A 456 -11.46 20.05 -30.07
N ARG A 457 -10.19 19.64 -29.96
CA ARG A 457 -9.36 19.01 -31.03
C ARG A 457 -7.88 18.93 -30.61
N LEU A 458 -7.27 17.79 -30.97
CA LEU A 458 -5.85 17.39 -30.87
C LEU A 458 -5.47 16.88 -29.46
N ARG A 459 -4.93 15.66 -29.26
CA ARG A 459 -4.15 14.82 -30.18
C ARG A 459 -4.07 13.38 -29.67
N GLU A 460 -4.33 12.42 -30.56
CA GLU A 460 -3.63 11.13 -30.56
C GLU A 460 -2.12 11.40 -30.72
N GLY A 461 -1.30 10.69 -29.94
CA GLY A 461 0.15 10.82 -29.99
C GLY A 461 0.83 9.53 -29.57
N ARG A 462 1.30 8.79 -30.58
CA ARG A 462 2.17 7.62 -30.46
C ARG A 462 3.43 7.98 -29.66
N VAL A 463 3.81 7.09 -28.75
CA VAL A 463 5.08 7.14 -28.01
C VAL A 463 6.21 6.79 -28.98
N TRP A 464 7.06 7.77 -29.27
CA TRP A 464 8.37 7.56 -29.88
C TRP A 464 9.43 7.63 -28.77
N PHE A 465 10.18 6.55 -28.62
CA PHE A 465 11.45 6.51 -27.92
C PHE A 465 12.56 6.91 -28.88
N MET A 466 13.29 7.98 -28.59
CA MET A 466 14.67 8.27 -29.02
C MET A 466 15.21 9.35 -28.07
N GLY A 467 16.45 9.33 -27.57
CA GLY A 467 17.58 8.42 -27.73
C GLY A 467 18.73 8.96 -26.87
N GLU A 468 19.51 8.05 -26.30
CA GLU A 468 20.83 8.34 -25.73
C GLU A 468 21.86 8.48 -26.87
N SER A 469 22.77 9.43 -26.73
CA SER A 469 23.86 9.70 -27.67
C SER A 469 25.12 8.88 -27.33
N ASP A 470 25.48 8.01 -28.29
CA ASP A 470 26.80 7.68 -28.82
C ASP A 470 28.03 7.52 -27.91
N GLN A 471 28.61 6.30 -27.95
CA GLN A 471 29.97 6.09 -28.51
C GLN A 471 30.21 4.62 -28.97
N HIS A 472 30.32 4.45 -30.30
CA HIS A 472 31.20 3.59 -31.11
C HIS A 472 31.38 2.08 -30.82
N GLY A 473 31.00 1.22 -31.79
CA GLY A 473 31.49 -0.17 -31.88
C GLY A 473 30.74 -1.10 -32.85
N ILE A 474 31.09 -1.03 -34.13
CA ILE A 474 31.04 -2.01 -35.25
C ILE A 474 30.18 -3.32 -35.11
N SER A 475 29.30 -3.52 -36.09
CA SER A 475 28.39 -4.66 -36.35
C SER A 475 29.05 -5.92 -36.94
N PRO A 476 28.39 -7.10 -36.81
CA PRO A 476 28.28 -8.04 -37.93
C PRO A 476 26.81 -8.44 -38.23
N ARG A 477 26.44 -8.53 -39.53
CA ARG A 477 25.17 -9.12 -40.03
C ARG A 477 25.36 -10.60 -40.41
N PRO A 478 24.26 -11.37 -40.42
CA PRO A 478 23.87 -12.05 -41.67
C PRO A 478 22.38 -11.91 -42.06
N LEU A 479 22.11 -12.22 -43.32
CA LEU A 479 20.97 -11.88 -44.19
C LEU A 479 19.67 -12.71 -43.96
N LYS A 480 18.50 -12.10 -44.24
CA LYS A 480 17.20 -12.79 -44.45
C LYS A 480 16.82 -12.82 -45.95
N LYS A 481 16.32 -13.98 -46.40
CA LYS A 481 15.69 -14.23 -47.72
C LYS A 481 14.33 -13.52 -47.84
N LEU A 482 14.04 -13.00 -49.03
CA LEU A 482 12.73 -12.49 -49.47
C LEU A 482 12.12 -13.45 -50.52
N SER A 483 10.79 -13.55 -50.52
CA SER A 483 9.99 -14.18 -51.58
C SER A 483 9.02 -13.14 -52.15
N LEU A 484 9.03 -12.97 -53.47
CA LEU A 484 8.19 -12.04 -54.24
C LEU A 484 7.08 -12.79 -55.00
N LYS A 485 5.91 -12.16 -55.10
CA LYS A 485 4.83 -12.49 -56.05
C LYS A 485 4.76 -11.38 -57.10
N THR A 486 4.63 -11.73 -58.39
CA THR A 486 4.32 -10.81 -59.49
C THR A 486 3.28 -11.42 -60.44
N GLY A 487 2.42 -10.56 -61.00
CA GLY A 487 1.40 -10.86 -62.03
C GLY A 487 1.93 -10.72 -63.49
N PRO A 488 1.07 -10.57 -64.52
CA PRO A 488 0.91 -11.65 -65.52
C PRO A 488 1.19 -11.31 -67.01
N LYS A 489 1.17 -12.38 -67.84
CA LYS A 489 0.94 -12.54 -69.31
C LYS A 489 2.06 -12.22 -70.34
N ARG A 490 2.49 -13.27 -71.08
CA ARG A 490 2.40 -13.38 -72.56
C ARG A 490 2.71 -14.82 -73.06
N MET A 491 2.12 -15.18 -74.20
CA MET A 491 1.90 -16.53 -74.76
C MET A 491 3.03 -17.08 -75.67
N ASN A 492 3.19 -18.42 -75.64
CA ASN A 492 3.42 -19.42 -76.72
C ASN A 492 4.71 -19.39 -77.60
N PRO A 493 5.09 -20.50 -78.31
CA PRO A 493 4.56 -21.89 -78.31
C PRO A 493 5.61 -23.06 -78.28
N SER A 494 5.12 -24.26 -77.94
CA SER A 494 5.37 -25.65 -78.49
C SER A 494 6.80 -26.15 -78.81
N LEU A 495 7.26 -27.37 -78.45
CA LEU A 495 6.86 -28.68 -79.01
C LEU A 495 7.65 -29.86 -78.33
N THR A 496 6.91 -30.90 -77.89
CA THR A 496 7.15 -32.38 -77.99
C THR A 496 8.29 -33.13 -77.24
N PRO A 497 8.12 -34.47 -77.00
CA PRO A 497 8.63 -35.26 -75.86
C PRO A 497 9.74 -36.27 -76.28
N PRO A 498 10.17 -37.32 -75.51
CA PRO A 498 9.38 -38.55 -75.26
C PRO A 498 9.68 -39.38 -73.97
N ASP A 499 8.79 -40.35 -73.73
CA ASP A 499 8.90 -41.76 -73.26
C ASP A 499 9.65 -42.26 -72.01
N SER A 500 9.00 -43.27 -71.41
CA SER A 500 9.40 -44.15 -70.29
C SER A 500 10.43 -45.22 -70.71
N PRO A 501 11.00 -45.99 -69.76
CA PRO A 501 10.45 -47.33 -69.54
C PRO A 501 10.49 -47.88 -68.09
N THR A 502 9.79 -49.01 -67.98
CA THR A 502 9.51 -49.99 -66.92
C THR A 502 10.70 -50.60 -66.16
N SER A 503 10.49 -51.06 -64.91
CA SER A 503 10.45 -52.51 -64.54
C SER A 503 10.64 -52.81 -63.04
N ARG A 504 9.61 -53.45 -62.46
CA ARG A 504 9.61 -54.62 -61.53
C ARG A 504 10.32 -54.62 -60.15
N ARG A 505 9.45 -54.73 -59.12
CA ARG A 505 9.05 -55.96 -58.38
C ARG A 505 9.66 -56.22 -56.99
N SER A 506 8.74 -56.69 -56.13
CA SER A 506 8.85 -57.39 -54.82
C SER A 506 9.36 -56.56 -53.64
N LYS A 507 8.76 -56.61 -52.46
CA LYS A 507 7.68 -57.45 -51.92
C LYS A 507 6.98 -56.66 -50.81
#